data_AF-A0AA39H4P1-F1
#
_entry.id   AF-A0AA39H4P1-F1
#
_cell.length_a   1.000
_cell.length_b   1.000
_cell.length_c   1.000
_cell.angle_alpha   90.00
_cell.angle_beta   90.00
_cell.angle_gamma   90.00
#
_symmetry.space_group_name_H-M   'P 1'
#
loop_
_entity.id
_entity.type
_entity.pdbx_description
1 polymer ?
#
loop_
_entity_poly.entity_id
_entity_poly.type
_entity_poly.pdbx_seq_one_letter_code
_entity_poly.pdbx_strand_id
1 'polypeptide(L)'
;MQSSESSGVDPFERVYVTAVGAETTGQIFKKVAEYKRRYPEKLAALDEKIRKYVEENTAHYVLFDDRVWPLVMAVKSWGRRVNVLDSQNGKLNSFTLTMMVIHFLQCVVSPPILPNLCNLFPSVFLAEKVPLHRFPLNHDHCIPNLKTRLAQNHLSVSELLLGFFIYYADFRFDLHAIYVRLGKRVDREPALQRDSDAGEMFIEEPYERYNTMRTMRNPLERIGRQSAFRSSAALMDSDDGDILGLIGIEKE
;
A
#
# COMPACT_ATOMS: atom_id res chain seq x y z
N MET A 1 4.49 -3.07 -48.60
CA MET A 1 3.75 -2.40 -47.51
C MET A 1 3.95 -3.24 -46.26
N GLN A 2 4.59 -2.64 -45.25
CA GLN A 2 5.11 -3.32 -44.07
C GLN A 2 3.98 -3.91 -43.22
N SER A 3 4.14 -5.20 -42.92
CA SER A 3 3.47 -5.92 -41.84
C SER A 3 3.84 -5.29 -40.50
N SER A 4 2.85 -4.77 -39.78
CA SER A 4 3.00 -4.35 -38.39
C SER A 4 3.20 -5.58 -37.50
N GLU A 5 4.44 -5.83 -37.10
CA GLU A 5 4.76 -6.77 -36.02
C GLU A 5 4.15 -6.24 -34.72
N SER A 6 3.04 -6.84 -34.29
CA SER A 6 2.58 -6.72 -32.91
C SER A 6 3.60 -7.45 -32.04
N SER A 7 4.44 -6.71 -31.32
CA SER A 7 5.36 -7.27 -30.34
C SER A 7 4.56 -8.05 -29.28
N GLY A 8 4.61 -9.38 -29.39
CA GLY A 8 3.96 -10.33 -28.50
C GLY A 8 4.64 -10.41 -27.14
N VAL A 9 4.67 -9.30 -26.41
CA VAL A 9 5.01 -9.32 -24.98
C VAL A 9 3.78 -9.82 -24.26
N ASP A 10 3.91 -10.94 -23.56
CA ASP A 10 2.85 -11.48 -22.72
C ASP A 10 2.37 -10.37 -21.75
N PRO A 11 1.08 -9.97 -21.78
CA PRO A 11 0.54 -9.03 -20.80
C PRO A 11 0.82 -9.44 -19.35
N PHE A 12 1.05 -10.74 -19.09
CA PHE A 12 1.37 -11.30 -17.79
C PHE A 12 2.81 -11.08 -17.33
N GLU A 13 3.78 -10.86 -18.23
CA GLU A 13 5.13 -10.39 -17.85
C GLU A 13 5.09 -9.00 -17.20
N ARG A 14 4.04 -8.21 -17.48
CA ARG A 14 3.87 -6.83 -16.99
C ARG A 14 3.11 -6.73 -15.66
N VAL A 15 2.54 -7.85 -15.17
CA VAL A 15 1.68 -7.89 -13.98
C VAL A 15 2.44 -7.60 -12.70
N TYR A 16 3.67 -8.12 -12.62
CA TYR A 16 4.51 -8.05 -11.45
C TYR A 16 5.65 -7.08 -11.68
N VAL A 17 5.81 -6.16 -10.73
CA VAL A 17 7.03 -5.36 -10.63
C VAL A 17 7.94 -6.08 -9.65
N THR A 18 9.25 -6.03 -9.89
CA THR A 18 10.28 -6.52 -8.97
C THR A 18 9.93 -6.16 -7.54
N ALA A 19 9.66 -7.19 -6.73
CA ALA A 19 9.40 -7.06 -5.31
C ALA A 19 10.50 -6.19 -4.67
N VAL A 20 10.14 -5.39 -3.68
CA VAL A 20 11.12 -4.93 -2.69
C VAL A 20 11.88 -6.18 -2.26
N GLY A 21 13.20 -6.19 -2.42
CA GLY A 21 14.01 -7.40 -2.58
C GLY A 21 13.58 -8.57 -1.69
N ALA A 22 13.52 -9.79 -2.25
CA ALA A 22 12.93 -10.98 -1.61
C ALA A 22 13.38 -11.23 -0.17
N GLU A 23 14.61 -10.81 0.18
CA GLU A 23 15.14 -10.81 1.55
C GLU A 23 14.34 -9.93 2.52
N THR A 24 14.05 -8.68 2.15
CA THR A 24 13.26 -7.75 2.98
C THR A 24 11.85 -8.28 3.20
N THR A 25 11.19 -8.76 2.15
CA THR A 25 9.85 -9.39 2.25
C THR A 25 9.89 -10.63 3.14
N GLY A 26 10.89 -11.51 2.97
CA GLY A 26 11.06 -12.71 3.78
C GLY A 26 11.23 -12.39 5.27
N GLN A 27 12.01 -11.36 5.62
CA GLN A 27 12.20 -10.93 7.00
C GLN A 27 10.91 -10.42 7.64
N ILE A 28 10.10 -9.63 6.91
CA ILE A 28 8.82 -9.10 7.40
C ILE A 28 7.85 -10.24 7.71
N PHE A 29 7.62 -11.14 6.74
CA PHE A 29 6.63 -12.20 6.94
C PHE A 29 7.12 -13.33 7.84
N LYS A 30 8.44 -13.46 8.07
CA LYS A 30 8.96 -14.28 9.16
C LYS A 30 8.52 -13.76 10.52
N LYS A 31 8.64 -12.44 10.78
CA LYS A 31 8.15 -11.82 12.03
C LYS A 31 6.64 -11.99 12.20
N VAL A 32 5.87 -11.76 11.14
CA VAL A 32 4.41 -11.94 11.15
C VAL A 32 4.03 -13.41 11.44
N ALA A 33 4.69 -14.37 10.80
CA ALA A 33 4.45 -15.80 11.01
C ALA A 33 4.80 -16.23 12.46
N GLU A 34 5.88 -15.69 13.02
CA GLU A 34 6.25 -15.93 14.41
C GLU A 34 5.19 -15.40 15.38
N TYR A 35 4.71 -14.17 15.16
CA TYR A 35 3.63 -13.58 15.94
C TYR A 35 2.34 -14.40 15.84
N LYS A 36 1.94 -14.82 14.63
CA LYS A 36 0.76 -15.68 14.40
C LYS A 36 0.86 -17.02 15.12
N ARG A 37 2.04 -17.64 15.13
CA ARG A 37 2.28 -18.90 15.87
C ARG A 37 2.12 -18.71 17.38
N ARG A 38 2.52 -17.56 17.91
CA ARG A 38 2.49 -17.24 19.34
C ARG A 38 1.10 -16.77 19.81
N TYR A 39 0.36 -16.06 18.96
CA TYR A 39 -0.92 -15.41 19.32
C TYR A 39 -2.02 -15.54 18.26
N PRO A 40 -2.46 -16.77 17.90
CA PRO A 40 -3.48 -16.97 16.88
C PRO A 40 -4.83 -16.33 17.24
N GLU A 41 -5.23 -16.37 18.52
CA GLU A 41 -6.49 -15.80 19.01
C GLU A 41 -6.52 -14.27 18.92
N LYS A 42 -5.39 -13.58 19.23
CA LYS A 42 -5.28 -12.11 19.10
C LYS A 42 -5.43 -11.68 17.64
N LEU A 43 -4.89 -12.46 16.71
CA LEU A 43 -4.93 -12.21 15.27
C LEU A 43 -6.35 -12.39 14.71
N ALA A 44 -7.04 -13.47 15.11
CA ALA A 44 -8.43 -13.72 14.72
C ALA A 44 -9.40 -12.64 15.24
N ALA A 45 -9.22 -12.20 16.50
CA ALA A 45 -10.01 -11.11 17.07
C ALA A 45 -9.78 -9.77 16.33
N LEU A 46 -8.55 -9.50 15.91
CA LEU A 46 -8.24 -8.32 15.09
C LEU A 46 -8.94 -8.40 13.72
N ASP A 47 -8.93 -9.55 13.06
CA ASP A 47 -9.64 -9.75 11.78
C ASP A 47 -11.16 -9.54 11.92
N GLU A 48 -11.78 -10.06 12.98
CA GLU A 48 -13.20 -9.83 13.28
C GLU A 48 -13.50 -8.34 13.48
N LYS A 49 -12.64 -7.68 14.25
CA LYS A 49 -12.75 -6.26 14.55
C LYS A 49 -12.63 -5.40 13.29
N ILE A 50 -11.67 -5.71 12.41
CA ILE A 50 -11.53 -5.02 11.12
C ILE A 50 -12.78 -5.23 10.28
N ARG A 51 -13.28 -6.46 10.14
CA ARG A 51 -14.44 -6.75 9.28
C ARG A 51 -15.68 -5.94 9.67
N LYS A 52 -15.90 -5.75 10.97
CA LYS A 52 -17.03 -4.97 11.51
C LYS A 52 -16.93 -3.46 11.23
N TYR A 53 -15.75 -2.94 10.92
CA TYR A 53 -15.50 -1.52 10.70
C TYR A 53 -15.74 -1.05 9.26
N VAL A 54 -15.89 -2.00 8.33
CA VAL A 54 -15.65 -1.77 6.92
C VAL A 54 -16.98 -1.51 6.21
N GLU A 55 -17.43 -0.24 6.22
CA GLU A 55 -18.53 0.27 5.38
C GLU A 55 -18.03 1.41 4.48
N GLU A 56 -18.20 1.20 3.16
CA GLU A 56 -18.10 2.09 1.98
C GLU A 56 -16.80 2.85 1.56
N ASN A 57 -16.36 2.52 0.33
CA ASN A 57 -15.60 3.29 -0.69
C ASN A 57 -14.06 3.24 -0.83
N THR A 58 -13.56 2.44 -1.78
CA THR A 58 -12.50 2.87 -2.75
C THR A 58 -12.63 2.05 -4.06
N ALA A 59 -13.34 2.55 -5.06
CA ALA A 59 -13.99 1.75 -6.11
C ALA A 59 -13.11 0.98 -7.11
N HIS A 60 -11.78 1.14 -7.18
CA HIS A 60 -10.98 0.53 -8.26
C HIS A 60 -10.01 -0.56 -7.78
N TYR A 61 -9.21 -0.31 -6.75
CA TYR A 61 -8.31 -1.32 -6.17
C TYR A 61 -9.05 -2.35 -5.30
N VAL A 62 -10.18 -1.96 -4.70
CA VAL A 62 -11.00 -2.84 -3.85
C VAL A 62 -11.64 -3.97 -4.65
N LEU A 63 -11.92 -3.75 -5.93
CA LEU A 63 -12.52 -4.78 -6.76
C LEU A 63 -11.53 -5.92 -7.09
N PHE A 64 -10.21 -5.69 -6.95
CA PHE A 64 -9.19 -6.72 -7.23
C PHE A 64 -9.07 -7.76 -6.10
N ASP A 65 -9.12 -7.34 -4.84
CA ASP A 65 -9.00 -8.24 -3.69
C ASP A 65 -9.76 -7.68 -2.49
N ASP A 66 -10.60 -8.53 -1.88
CA ASP A 66 -11.53 -8.16 -0.82
C ASP A 66 -10.82 -7.70 0.47
N ARG A 67 -9.51 -7.96 0.62
CA ARG A 67 -8.70 -7.54 1.77
C ARG A 67 -8.23 -6.09 1.68
N VAL A 68 -8.22 -5.49 0.49
CA VAL A 68 -7.70 -4.13 0.25
C VAL A 68 -8.48 -3.12 1.08
N TRP A 69 -9.81 -3.17 0.99
CA TRP A 69 -10.68 -2.22 1.68
C TRP A 69 -10.59 -2.33 3.22
N PRO A 70 -10.72 -3.53 3.81
CA PRO A 70 -10.40 -3.78 5.21
C PRO A 70 -9.07 -3.20 5.68
N LEU A 71 -7.99 -3.43 4.92
CA LEU A 71 -6.66 -2.96 5.29
C LEU A 71 -6.57 -1.43 5.26
N VAL A 72 -7.10 -0.78 4.22
CA VAL A 72 -7.12 0.69 4.12
C VAL A 72 -7.91 1.30 5.29
N MET A 73 -9.04 0.71 5.68
CA MET A 73 -9.83 1.19 6.81
C MET A 73 -9.11 1.01 8.14
N ALA A 74 -8.48 -0.15 8.36
CA ALA A 74 -7.68 -0.39 9.55
C ALA A 74 -6.53 0.62 9.68
N VAL A 75 -5.78 0.87 8.59
CA VAL A 75 -4.69 1.85 8.57
C VAL A 75 -5.20 3.28 8.77
N LYS A 76 -6.36 3.65 8.22
CA LYS A 76 -6.96 4.97 8.47
C LYS A 76 -7.41 5.14 9.93
N SER A 77 -8.07 4.13 10.50
CA SER A 77 -8.49 4.13 11.91
C SER A 77 -7.29 4.28 12.83
N TRP A 78 -6.24 3.47 12.61
CA TRP A 78 -4.95 3.62 13.28
C TRP A 78 -4.42 5.04 13.16
N GLY A 79 -4.36 5.57 11.94
CA GLY A 79 -3.79 6.88 11.66
C GLY A 79 -4.49 8.04 12.39
N ARG A 80 -5.81 7.95 12.59
CA ARG A 80 -6.56 8.90 13.43
C ARG A 80 -6.17 8.77 14.89
N ARG A 81 -6.14 7.53 15.41
CA ARG A 81 -5.88 7.25 16.82
C ARG A 81 -4.49 7.72 17.26
N VAL A 82 -3.47 7.51 16.44
CA VAL A 82 -2.10 7.97 16.75
C VAL A 82 -1.82 9.40 16.25
N ASN A 83 -2.86 10.13 15.81
CA ASN A 83 -2.81 11.53 15.38
C ASN A 83 -1.78 11.82 14.27
N VAL A 84 -1.56 10.86 13.37
CA VAL A 84 -0.71 11.07 12.17
C VAL A 84 -1.52 11.55 10.96
N LEU A 85 -2.85 11.54 11.06
CA LEU A 85 -3.77 12.09 10.05
C LEU A 85 -4.16 13.53 10.39
N ASP A 86 -3.92 14.46 9.46
CA ASP A 86 -4.34 15.87 9.53
C ASP A 86 -4.00 16.58 8.22
N SER A 87 -4.94 16.56 7.27
CA SER A 87 -4.74 17.17 5.96
C SER A 87 -4.64 18.69 6.00
N GLN A 88 -5.13 19.35 7.07
CA GLN A 88 -5.13 20.81 7.17
C GLN A 88 -3.81 21.37 7.70
N ASN A 89 -3.05 20.57 8.46
CA ASN A 89 -1.75 20.97 9.01
C ASN A 89 -0.56 20.21 8.39
N GLY A 90 -0.67 19.77 7.14
CA GLY A 90 0.44 19.12 6.42
C GLY A 90 0.77 17.68 6.87
N LYS A 91 -0.08 17.02 7.67
CA LYS A 91 0.07 15.60 8.02
C LYS A 91 -0.39 14.65 6.92
N LEU A 92 -0.23 13.35 7.15
CA LEU A 92 -0.69 12.34 6.21
C LEU A 92 -2.19 12.58 6.01
N ASN A 93 -2.63 12.63 4.76
CA ASN A 93 -4.06 12.58 4.47
C ASN A 93 -4.47 11.12 4.24
N SER A 94 -5.77 10.85 4.29
CA SER A 94 -6.30 9.50 4.08
C SER A 94 -5.88 8.93 2.72
N PHE A 95 -5.72 9.79 1.72
CA PHE A 95 -5.31 9.40 0.37
C PHE A 95 -3.86 8.90 0.30
N THR A 96 -2.91 9.57 0.98
CA THR A 96 -1.52 9.12 1.09
C THR A 96 -1.43 7.77 1.79
N LEU A 97 -2.18 7.54 2.87
CA LEU A 97 -2.23 6.23 3.52
C LEU A 97 -2.74 5.14 2.57
N THR A 98 -3.78 5.43 1.78
CA THR A 98 -4.26 4.49 0.75
C THR A 98 -3.18 4.18 -0.28
N MET A 99 -2.42 5.18 -0.75
CA MET A 99 -1.31 4.95 -1.70
C MET A 99 -0.20 4.07 -1.09
N MET A 100 0.12 4.28 0.19
CA MET A 100 1.07 3.42 0.91
C MET A 100 0.57 1.98 1.02
N VAL A 101 -0.72 1.77 1.34
CA VAL A 101 -1.33 0.43 1.37
C VAL A 101 -1.25 -0.24 0.00
N ILE A 102 -1.58 0.48 -1.08
CA ILE A 102 -1.51 -0.05 -2.44
C ILE A 102 -0.08 -0.47 -2.78
N HIS A 103 0.91 0.40 -2.54
CA HIS A 103 2.32 0.06 -2.75
C HIS A 103 2.74 -1.20 -1.97
N PHE A 104 2.34 -1.30 -0.69
CA PHE A 104 2.63 -2.46 0.15
C PHE A 104 2.08 -3.75 -0.46
N LEU A 105 0.82 -3.75 -0.89
CA LEU A 105 0.15 -4.89 -1.52
C LEU A 105 0.69 -5.22 -2.93
N GLN A 106 1.26 -4.24 -3.63
CA GLN A 106 1.80 -4.40 -4.99
C GLN A 106 3.20 -5.01 -5.03
N CYS A 107 4.07 -4.67 -4.08
CA CYS A 107 5.50 -5.00 -4.22
C CYS A 107 6.23 -5.36 -2.94
N VAL A 108 5.59 -5.25 -1.77
CA VAL A 108 6.17 -5.68 -0.50
C VAL A 108 5.66 -7.07 -0.11
N VAL A 109 4.35 -7.29 -0.28
CA VAL A 109 3.72 -8.59 -0.04
C VAL A 109 4.15 -9.58 -1.12
N SER A 110 4.54 -10.79 -0.71
CA SER A 110 4.84 -11.89 -1.64
C SER A 110 4.07 -13.16 -1.23
N PRO A 111 3.31 -13.79 -2.15
CA PRO A 111 3.01 -13.32 -3.51
C PRO A 111 2.23 -11.98 -3.52
N PRO A 112 2.43 -11.10 -4.52
CA PRO A 112 1.72 -9.81 -4.58
C PRO A 112 0.20 -9.98 -4.63
N ILE A 113 -0.51 -9.15 -3.86
CA ILE A 113 -1.98 -9.16 -3.81
C ILE A 113 -2.57 -8.26 -4.89
N LEU A 114 -1.98 -7.07 -5.06
CA LEU A 114 -2.41 -6.12 -6.08
C LEU A 114 -1.45 -6.17 -7.27
N PRO A 115 -1.96 -6.21 -8.51
CA PRO A 115 -1.12 -6.01 -9.67
C PRO A 115 -0.76 -4.53 -9.88
N ASN A 116 0.22 -4.26 -10.74
CA ASN A 116 0.45 -2.90 -11.21
C ASN A 116 -0.59 -2.51 -12.29
N LEU A 117 -1.60 -1.74 -11.90
CA LEU A 117 -2.67 -1.31 -12.80
C LEU A 117 -2.19 -0.44 -13.96
N CYS A 118 -1.16 0.38 -13.74
CA CYS A 118 -0.62 1.25 -14.79
C CYS A 118 0.10 0.44 -15.89
N ASN A 119 0.75 -0.65 -15.52
CA ASN A 119 1.37 -1.58 -16.47
C ASN A 119 0.33 -2.43 -17.20
N LEU A 120 -0.74 -2.81 -16.51
CA LEU A 120 -1.84 -3.60 -17.08
C LEU A 120 -2.68 -2.79 -18.06
N PHE A 121 -2.90 -1.51 -17.78
CA PHE A 121 -3.78 -0.64 -18.56
C PHE A 121 -3.07 0.65 -19.01
N PRO A 122 -1.98 0.57 -19.77
CA PRO A 122 -1.20 1.74 -20.16
C PRO A 122 -2.03 2.75 -20.96
N SER A 123 -3.03 2.31 -21.73
CA SER A 123 -3.95 3.21 -22.42
C SER A 123 -4.78 4.10 -21.49
N VAL A 124 -5.06 3.64 -20.27
CA VAL A 124 -5.84 4.37 -19.25
C VAL A 124 -4.95 5.28 -18.42
N PHE A 125 -3.77 4.80 -18.05
CA PHE A 125 -2.87 5.49 -17.12
C PHE A 125 -1.77 6.31 -17.80
N LEU A 126 -1.51 6.07 -19.09
CA LEU A 126 -0.44 6.73 -19.86
C LEU A 126 -0.94 7.50 -21.09
N ALA A 127 -1.99 7.04 -21.77
CA ALA A 127 -2.27 7.50 -23.14
C ALA A 127 -3.29 8.63 -23.28
N GLU A 128 -4.33 8.74 -22.45
CA GLU A 128 -5.33 9.81 -22.56
C GLU A 128 -6.01 10.05 -21.20
N LYS A 129 -6.46 11.28 -20.93
CA LYS A 129 -7.26 11.63 -19.73
C LYS A 129 -8.67 11.02 -19.81
N VAL A 130 -8.77 9.71 -20.00
CA VAL A 130 -10.05 9.00 -19.93
C VAL A 130 -10.54 9.16 -18.49
N PRO A 131 -11.71 9.76 -18.25
CA PRO A 131 -12.22 9.92 -16.90
C PRO A 131 -12.38 8.56 -16.23
N LEU A 132 -11.81 8.38 -15.03
CA LEU A 132 -11.82 7.11 -14.27
C LEU A 132 -13.20 6.43 -14.23
N HIS A 133 -14.26 7.23 -14.10
CA HIS A 133 -15.64 6.75 -14.01
C HIS A 133 -16.17 6.08 -15.30
N ARG A 134 -15.48 6.24 -16.44
CA ARG A 134 -15.84 5.64 -17.73
C ARG A 134 -15.08 4.35 -18.02
N PHE A 135 -14.21 3.90 -17.11
CA PHE A 135 -13.48 2.65 -17.29
C PHE A 135 -14.24 1.49 -16.63
N PRO A 136 -14.86 0.58 -17.41
CA PRO A 136 -15.52 -0.59 -16.85
C PRO A 136 -14.44 -1.58 -16.38
N LEU A 137 -14.06 -1.50 -15.11
CA LEU A 137 -13.18 -2.49 -14.45
C LEU A 137 -13.93 -3.79 -14.14
N ASN A 138 -14.67 -4.32 -15.12
CA ASN A 138 -15.20 -5.66 -14.96
C ASN A 138 -14.03 -6.62 -15.21
N HIS A 139 -13.47 -7.17 -14.12
CA HIS A 139 -12.19 -7.89 -14.09
C HIS A 139 -12.05 -8.92 -15.20
N ASP A 140 -13.10 -9.68 -15.47
CA ASP A 140 -13.10 -10.76 -16.46
C ASP A 140 -13.17 -10.26 -17.91
N HIS A 141 -13.66 -9.03 -18.13
CA HIS A 141 -13.68 -8.40 -19.45
C HIS A 141 -12.31 -7.83 -19.84
N CYS A 142 -11.55 -7.32 -18.85
CA CYS A 142 -10.27 -6.67 -19.11
C CYS A 142 -9.09 -7.65 -19.08
N ILE A 143 -9.07 -8.59 -18.13
CA ILE A 143 -8.05 -9.64 -18.05
C ILE A 143 -8.75 -10.95 -17.63
N PRO A 144 -9.15 -11.79 -18.59
CA PRO A 144 -9.77 -13.07 -18.30
C PRO A 144 -8.89 -13.91 -17.37
N ASN A 145 -9.48 -14.51 -16.34
CA ASN A 145 -8.79 -15.39 -15.39
C ASN A 145 -7.68 -14.70 -14.57
N LEU A 146 -7.74 -13.38 -14.34
CA LEU A 146 -6.72 -12.68 -13.56
C LEU A 146 -6.55 -13.27 -12.15
N LYS A 147 -7.64 -13.48 -11.40
CA LYS A 147 -7.56 -14.02 -10.03
C LYS A 147 -6.99 -15.44 -9.97
N THR A 148 -7.23 -16.27 -10.99
CA THR A 148 -6.73 -17.65 -11.07
C THR A 148 -5.29 -17.74 -11.60
N ARG A 149 -4.82 -16.69 -12.30
CA ARG A 149 -3.45 -16.58 -12.81
C ARG A 149 -2.49 -15.88 -11.86
N LEU A 150 -3.00 -15.02 -10.98
CA LEU A 150 -2.18 -14.44 -9.92
C LEU A 150 -1.82 -15.52 -8.90
N ALA A 151 -0.55 -15.59 -8.52
CA ALA A 151 -0.12 -16.43 -7.40
C ALA A 151 -0.93 -16.07 -6.15
N GLN A 152 -1.57 -17.06 -5.54
CA GLN A 152 -2.48 -16.83 -4.43
C GLN A 152 -1.72 -16.45 -3.17
N ASN A 153 -2.10 -15.33 -2.58
CA ASN A 153 -1.64 -14.93 -1.27
C ASN A 153 -2.69 -15.28 -0.21
N HIS A 154 -2.29 -15.98 0.86
CA HIS A 154 -3.19 -16.46 1.91
C HIS A 154 -3.09 -15.70 3.24
N LEU A 155 -2.39 -14.55 3.27
CA LEU A 155 -2.30 -13.71 4.45
C LEU A 155 -3.66 -13.09 4.79
N SER A 156 -4.03 -13.12 6.07
CA SER A 156 -5.21 -12.42 6.56
C SER A 156 -5.00 -10.90 6.57
N VAL A 157 -6.09 -10.14 6.76
CA VAL A 157 -6.01 -8.67 6.81
C VAL A 157 -5.15 -8.21 8.00
N SER A 158 -5.29 -8.88 9.14
CA SER A 158 -4.47 -8.64 10.31
C SER A 158 -2.99 -8.91 10.07
N GLU A 159 -2.62 -10.02 9.39
CA GLU A 159 -1.23 -10.30 8.98
C GLU A 159 -0.67 -9.21 8.07
N LEU A 160 -1.48 -8.73 7.13
CA LEU A 160 -1.11 -7.64 6.23
C LEU A 160 -0.93 -6.31 6.99
N LEU A 161 -1.80 -6.01 7.96
CA LEU A 161 -1.71 -4.80 8.78
C LEU A 161 -0.42 -4.79 9.63
N LEU A 162 -0.09 -5.92 10.24
CA LEU A 162 1.17 -6.07 10.98
C LEU A 162 2.38 -5.91 10.06
N GLY A 163 2.39 -6.59 8.91
CA GLY A 163 3.44 -6.45 7.91
C GLY A 163 3.60 -5.01 7.40
N PHE A 164 2.48 -4.28 7.26
CA PHE A 164 2.48 -2.87 6.86
C PHE A 164 3.21 -1.99 7.90
N PHE A 165 2.95 -2.18 9.20
CA PHE A 165 3.65 -1.43 10.24
C PHE A 165 5.14 -1.78 10.30
N ILE A 166 5.50 -3.07 10.22
CA ILE A 166 6.91 -3.50 10.20
C ILE A 166 7.64 -2.85 9.02
N TYR A 167 7.04 -2.91 7.82
CA TYR A 167 7.66 -2.36 6.62
C TYR A 167 7.92 -0.85 6.74
N TYR A 168 6.91 -0.08 7.16
CA TYR A 168 7.02 1.38 7.22
C TYR A 168 7.74 1.91 8.46
N ALA A 169 7.92 1.09 9.50
CA ALA A 169 8.79 1.39 10.63
C ALA A 169 10.26 1.57 10.18
N ASP A 170 10.72 0.67 9.30
CA ASP A 170 12.10 0.63 8.81
C ASP A 170 12.29 1.35 7.46
N PHE A 171 11.21 1.72 6.76
CA PHE A 171 11.29 2.42 5.49
C PHE A 171 12.04 3.76 5.62
N ARG A 172 13.14 3.91 4.87
CA ARG A 172 13.96 5.12 4.84
C ARG A 172 13.35 6.17 3.91
N PHE A 173 12.33 6.89 4.39
CA PHE A 173 11.63 7.96 3.63
C PHE A 173 12.53 9.12 3.19
N ASP A 174 13.64 9.31 3.90
CA ASP A 174 14.70 10.26 3.55
C ASP A 174 15.49 9.83 2.30
N LEU A 175 15.67 8.52 2.10
CA LEU A 175 16.44 7.96 1.00
C LEU A 175 15.59 7.40 -0.14
N HIS A 176 14.33 7.08 0.12
CA HIS A 176 13.49 6.37 -0.83
C HIS A 176 12.15 7.06 -1.06
N ALA A 177 11.68 6.92 -2.30
CA ALA A 177 10.41 7.36 -2.82
C ALA A 177 9.53 6.14 -3.16
N ILE A 178 8.22 6.30 -2.98
CA ILE A 178 7.21 5.32 -3.37
C ILE A 178 6.63 5.76 -4.71
N TYR A 179 6.71 4.88 -5.72
CA TYR A 179 6.08 5.10 -7.01
C TYR A 179 4.99 4.06 -7.21
N VAL A 180 3.74 4.42 -6.91
CA VAL A 180 2.58 3.51 -7.05
C VAL A 180 2.38 3.10 -8.51
N ARG A 181 2.57 4.04 -9.45
CA ARG A 181 2.50 3.76 -10.90
C ARG A 181 3.51 2.72 -11.34
N LEU A 182 4.69 2.74 -10.72
CA LEU A 182 5.75 1.81 -11.02
C LEU A 182 5.71 0.58 -10.13
N GLY A 183 4.80 0.50 -9.14
CA GLY A 183 4.73 -0.57 -8.15
C GLY A 183 6.08 -0.83 -7.48
N LYS A 184 6.84 0.22 -7.13
CA LYS A 184 8.18 0.05 -6.56
C LYS A 184 8.62 1.17 -5.63
N ARG A 185 9.61 0.84 -4.80
CA ARG A 185 10.47 1.78 -4.10
C ARG A 185 11.61 2.22 -5.03
N VAL A 186 11.92 3.52 -5.05
CA VAL A 186 13.01 4.10 -5.85
C VAL A 186 13.90 4.95 -4.95
N ASP A 187 15.20 4.92 -5.18
CA ASP A 187 16.14 5.80 -4.47
C ASP A 187 15.88 7.26 -4.86
N ARG A 188 15.91 8.14 -3.87
CA ARG A 188 15.76 9.58 -4.09
C ARG A 188 17.10 10.14 -4.53
N GLU A 189 17.16 10.65 -5.75
CA GLU A 189 18.27 11.51 -6.15
C GLU A 189 18.00 12.94 -5.67
N PRO A 190 18.83 13.51 -4.77
CA PRO A 190 18.64 14.88 -4.29
C PRO A 190 18.64 15.91 -5.42
N ALA A 191 19.36 15.64 -6.52
CA ALA A 191 19.51 16.53 -7.66
C ALA A 191 18.30 16.57 -8.62
N LEU A 192 17.39 15.60 -8.57
CA LEU A 192 16.22 15.50 -9.47
C LEU A 192 14.92 15.99 -8.81
N GLN A 193 14.98 16.47 -7.57
CA GLN A 193 13.82 17.02 -6.89
C GLN A 193 13.47 18.36 -7.54
N ARG A 194 12.47 18.37 -8.43
CA ARG A 194 11.81 19.63 -8.82
C ARG A 194 11.32 20.29 -7.53
N ASP A 195 11.60 21.57 -7.33
CA ASP A 195 11.30 22.29 -6.08
C ASP A 195 9.87 22.08 -5.55
N SER A 196 8.91 21.84 -6.45
CA SER A 196 7.50 21.59 -6.12
C SER A 196 7.19 20.19 -5.54
N ASP A 197 8.06 19.19 -5.69
CA ASP A 197 7.85 17.80 -5.22
C ASP A 197 8.83 17.34 -4.10
N ALA A 198 9.69 18.25 -3.61
CA ALA A 198 10.72 18.02 -2.60
C ALA A 198 10.18 17.87 -1.15
N GLY A 199 9.07 17.14 -0.98
CA GLY A 199 8.56 16.79 0.35
C GLY A 199 9.52 15.88 1.11
N GLU A 200 9.48 15.91 2.45
CA GLU A 200 10.29 15.04 3.30
C GLU A 200 9.96 13.56 3.09
N MET A 201 8.73 13.23 2.70
CA MET A 201 8.34 11.93 2.17
C MET A 201 7.93 12.10 0.70
N PHE A 202 8.16 11.07 -0.11
CA PHE A 202 7.72 11.05 -1.50
C PHE A 202 6.84 9.83 -1.76
N ILE A 203 5.58 10.08 -2.08
CA ILE A 203 4.61 9.07 -2.49
C ILE A 203 3.93 9.57 -3.76
N GLU A 204 4.25 8.97 -4.90
CA GLU A 204 3.68 9.30 -6.21
C GLU A 204 2.22 8.85 -6.26
N GLU A 205 1.36 9.77 -6.66
CA GLU A 205 0.01 9.46 -7.10
C GLU A 205 0.05 8.93 -8.55
N PRO A 206 -0.52 7.76 -8.86
CA PRO A 206 -0.30 7.10 -10.15
C PRO A 206 -0.89 7.79 -11.39
N TYR A 207 -1.89 8.67 -11.25
CA TYR A 207 -2.59 9.32 -12.37
C TYR A 207 -1.97 10.67 -12.76
N GLU A 208 -1.99 11.64 -11.86
CA GLU A 208 -1.46 13.01 -11.99
C GLU A 208 0.05 13.10 -11.69
N ARG A 209 0.65 12.04 -11.12
CA ARG A 209 2.11 11.88 -10.95
C ARG A 209 2.78 12.95 -10.09
N TYR A 210 2.04 13.51 -9.13
CA TYR A 210 2.58 14.43 -8.14
C TYR A 210 2.91 13.69 -6.84
N ASN A 211 3.78 14.28 -6.01
CA ASN A 211 4.02 13.78 -4.66
C ASN A 211 2.87 14.16 -3.71
N THR A 212 2.16 13.17 -3.16
CA THR A 212 1.04 13.40 -2.23
C THR A 212 1.48 14.07 -0.93
N MET A 213 2.78 14.07 -0.64
CA MET A 213 3.39 14.68 0.55
C MET A 213 4.26 15.89 0.24
N ARG A 214 4.07 16.53 -0.93
CA ARG A 214 4.83 17.72 -1.37
C ARG A 214 4.78 18.93 -0.43
N THR A 215 3.78 19.01 0.45
CA THR A 215 3.60 20.10 1.42
C THR A 215 4.30 19.85 2.75
N MET A 216 4.67 18.60 3.05
CA MET A 216 5.37 18.25 4.29
C MET A 216 6.86 18.48 4.12
N ARG A 217 7.34 19.66 4.53
CA ARG A 217 8.73 20.11 4.35
C ARG A 217 9.59 20.01 5.62
N ASN A 218 8.99 19.66 6.76
CA ASN A 218 9.69 19.60 8.04
C ASN A 218 10.21 18.18 8.35
N PRO A 219 11.52 17.96 8.52
CA PRO A 219 12.07 16.65 8.86
C PRO A 219 11.54 16.07 10.18
N LEU A 220 11.26 16.93 11.17
CA LEU A 220 10.73 16.49 12.46
C LEU A 220 9.33 15.88 12.32
N GLU A 221 8.55 16.42 11.40
CA GLU A 221 7.23 15.91 11.06
C GLU A 221 7.30 14.50 10.44
N ARG A 222 8.25 14.26 9.54
CA ARG A 222 8.53 12.91 9.02
C ARG A 222 8.98 11.97 10.13
N ILE A 223 9.90 12.40 11.00
CA ILE A 223 10.39 11.59 12.13
C ILE A 223 9.23 11.22 13.06
N GLY A 224 8.35 12.16 13.40
CA GLY A 224 7.17 11.91 14.22
C GLY A 224 6.22 10.88 13.60
N ARG A 225 5.92 11.02 12.31
CA ARG A 225 5.10 10.03 11.57
C ARG A 225 5.76 8.66 11.55
N GLN A 226 7.07 8.59 11.28
CA GLN A 226 7.82 7.33 11.28
C GLN A 226 7.88 6.69 12.67
N SER A 227 7.98 7.50 13.73
CA SER A 227 7.93 7.03 15.11
C SER A 227 6.61 6.32 15.41
N ALA A 228 5.48 6.80 14.90
CA ALA A 228 4.19 6.13 15.07
C ALA A 228 4.19 4.72 14.44
N PHE A 229 4.77 4.55 13.24
CA PHE A 229 4.93 3.22 12.64
C PHE A 229 5.81 2.32 13.49
N ARG A 230 6.95 2.83 14.00
CA ARG A 230 7.87 2.07 14.87
C ARG A 230 7.22 1.64 16.18
N SER A 231 6.53 2.54 16.87
CA SER A 231 5.81 2.21 18.09
C SER A 231 4.74 1.15 17.85
N SER A 232 4.01 1.26 16.73
CA SER A 232 2.99 0.28 16.35
C SER A 232 3.60 -1.08 16.01
N ALA A 233 4.79 -1.06 15.37
CA ALA A 233 5.52 -2.27 15.07
C ALA A 233 6.03 -2.97 16.34
N ALA A 234 6.57 -2.19 17.29
CA ALA A 234 7.11 -2.68 18.55
C ALA A 234 6.07 -3.33 19.47
N LEU A 235 4.77 -3.01 19.31
CA LEU A 235 3.70 -3.72 20.03
C LEU A 235 3.65 -5.21 19.72
N MET A 236 4.23 -5.66 18.60
CA MET A 236 4.34 -7.08 18.25
C MET A 236 5.41 -7.82 19.05
N ASP A 237 6.40 -7.11 19.60
CA ASP A 237 7.52 -7.70 20.34
C ASP A 237 7.21 -7.83 21.85
N SER A 238 6.07 -7.30 22.29
CA SER A 238 5.64 -7.30 23.70
C SER A 238 4.49 -8.27 23.93
N ASP A 239 4.63 -9.15 24.94
CA ASP A 239 3.59 -10.10 25.35
C ASP A 239 2.29 -9.37 25.79
N ASP A 240 2.45 -8.17 26.38
CA ASP A 240 1.38 -7.29 26.84
C ASP A 240 0.97 -6.22 25.79
N GLY A 241 1.50 -6.29 24.57
CA GLY A 241 1.17 -5.35 23.51
C GLY A 241 -0.31 -5.37 23.13
N ASP A 242 -1.00 -4.24 23.29
CA ASP A 242 -2.41 -4.08 22.91
C ASP A 242 -2.55 -3.84 21.40
N ILE A 243 -2.38 -4.92 20.62
CA ILE A 243 -2.59 -4.92 19.17
C ILE A 243 -4.06 -4.65 18.83
N LEU A 244 -5.01 -5.05 19.69
CA LEU A 244 -6.43 -4.75 19.51
C LEU A 244 -6.69 -3.23 19.64
N GLY A 245 -5.84 -2.54 20.39
CA GLY A 245 -5.76 -1.09 20.51
C GLY A 245 -5.13 -0.38 19.31
N LEU A 246 -4.50 -1.05 18.35
CA LEU A 246 -3.98 -0.36 17.16
C LEU A 246 -5.07 0.34 16.38
N ILE A 247 -6.24 -0.30 16.30
CA ILE A 247 -7.43 0.23 15.64
C ILE A 247 -8.49 0.50 16.73
N GLY A 248 -8.51 1.74 17.22
CA GLY A 248 -9.60 2.22 18.04
C GLY A 248 -10.84 2.34 17.18
N ILE A 249 -11.68 1.31 17.15
CA ILE A 249 -13.02 1.43 16.61
C ILE A 249 -13.89 1.94 17.75
N GLU A 250 -13.86 3.25 17.96
CA GLU A 250 -14.95 3.90 18.66
C GLU A 250 -16.12 3.92 17.67
N LYS A 251 -17.25 3.34 18.07
CA LYS A 251 -18.51 3.55 17.38
C LYS A 251 -18.85 5.03 17.57
N GLU A 252 -18.82 5.82 16.49
CA GLU A 252 -19.61 7.05 16.44
C GLU A 252 -21.10 6.69 16.45
#